data_AF-A0A9D6AN58-F1
#
_entry.id   AF-A0A9D6AN58-F1
#
_cell.length_a   1.000
_cell.length_b   1.000
_cell.length_c   1.000
_cell.angle_alpha   90.00
_cell.angle_beta   90.00
_cell.angle_gamma   90.00
#
_symmetry.space_group_name_H-M   'P 1'
#
loop_
_entity.id
_entity.type
_entity.pdbx_description
1 polymer ?
#
loop_
_entity_poly.entity_id
_entity_poly.type
_entity_poly.pdbx_seq_one_letter_code
_entity_poly.pdbx_strand_id
1 'polypeptide(L)' 'MKMLTDLISTDYGLMSLAVILIVIAIWIYFTVLFMGKIRSSAPPAAKTPQARPKT' A
#
# COMPACT_ATOMS: atom_id res chain seq x y z
N MET A 1 16.05 -15.13 -16.31
CA MET A 1 15.58 -14.60 -17.61
C MET A 1 14.54 -15.52 -18.24
N LYS A 2 14.81 -16.82 -18.41
CA LYS A 2 13.86 -17.76 -19.04
C LYS A 2 12.45 -17.74 -18.42
N MET A 3 12.34 -17.74 -17.09
CA MET A 3 11.02 -17.60 -16.43
C MET A 3 10.32 -16.25 -16.68
N LEU A 4 11.05 -15.15 -16.75
CA LEU A 4 10.46 -13.84 -17.04
C LEU A 4 9.99 -13.76 -18.49
N THR A 5 10.75 -14.34 -19.41
CA THR A 5 10.40 -14.46 -20.82
C THR A 5 9.19 -15.38 -21.00
N ASP A 6 9.15 -16.55 -20.33
CA ASP A 6 7.99 -17.45 -20.35
C ASP A 6 6.73 -16.78 -19.78
N LEU A 7 6.88 -15.89 -18.79
CA LEU A 7 5.77 -15.12 -18.21
C LEU A 7 5.19 -14.07 -19.16
N ILE A 8 5.97 -13.54 -20.10
CA ILE A 8 5.53 -12.49 -21.03
C ILE A 8 5.19 -13.07 -22.42
N SER A 9 5.80 -14.19 -22.80
CA SER A 9 5.73 -14.76 -24.17
C SER A 9 4.79 -15.95 -24.31
N THR A 10 4.18 -16.44 -23.22
CA THR A 10 3.23 -17.56 -23.26
C THR A 10 1.82 -17.07 -22.91
N ASP A 11 0.78 -17.64 -23.51
CA ASP A 11 -0.62 -17.30 -23.23
C ASP A 11 -0.97 -17.45 -21.74
N TYR A 12 -0.43 -18.49 -21.09
CA TYR A 12 -0.57 -18.72 -19.65
C TYR A 12 0.19 -17.68 -18.80
N GLY A 13 1.33 -17.21 -19.30
CA GLY A 13 2.15 -16.19 -18.65
C GLY A 13 1.43 -14.84 -18.62
N LEU A 14 0.89 -14.41 -19.76
CA LEU A 14 0.10 -13.18 -19.89
C LEU A 14 -1.16 -13.20 -19.00
N MET A 15 -1.86 -14.34 -18.94
CA MET A 15 -3.02 -14.50 -18.05
C MET A 15 -2.60 -14.39 -16.57
N SER A 16 -1.49 -15.03 -16.17
CA SER A 16 -0.93 -14.89 -14.83
C SER A 16 -0.49 -13.46 -14.54
N LEU A 17 0.10 -12.76 -15.51
CA LEU A 17 0.54 -11.37 -15.37
C LEU A 17 -0.65 -10.44 -15.09
N ALA A 18 -1.77 -10.65 -15.78
CA ALA A 18 -3.00 -9.90 -15.52
C ALA A 18 -3.48 -10.07 -14.06
N VAL A 19 -3.48 -11.30 -13.55
CA VAL A 19 -3.87 -11.58 -12.15
C VAL A 19 -2.89 -10.93 -11.17
N ILE A 20 -1.59 -11.02 -11.43
CA ILE A 20 -0.55 -10.37 -10.60
C ILE A 20 -0.81 -8.86 -10.51
N LEU A 21 -1.07 -8.20 -11.64
CA LEU A 21 -1.37 -6.76 -11.67
C LEU A 21 -2.64 -6.42 -10.88
N ILE A 22 -3.69 -7.26 -10.98
CA ILE A 22 -4.93 -7.07 -10.21
C ILE A 22 -4.66 -7.18 -8.70
N VAL A 23 -3.91 -8.19 -8.26
CA VAL A 23 -3.56 -8.38 -6.84
C VAL A 23 -2.74 -7.20 -6.32
N ILE A 24 -1.77 -6.70 -7.10
CA ILE A 24 -0.99 -5.52 -6.74
C ILE A 24 -1.89 -4.28 -6.62
N ALA A 25 -2.81 -4.08 -7.56
CA ALA A 25 -3.74 -2.95 -7.53
C ALA A 25 -4.65 -3.00 -6.28
N ILE A 26 -5.19 -4.16 -5.96
CA ILE A 26 -6.01 -4.39 -4.76
C ILE A 26 -5.17 -4.15 -3.49
N TRP A 27 -3.94 -4.65 -3.44
CA TRP A 27 -3.03 -4.45 -2.31
C TRP A 27 -2.73 -2.96 -2.06
N ILE A 28 -2.42 -2.21 -3.11
CA ILE A 28 -2.19 -0.76 -3.03
C ILE A 28 -3.47 -0.05 -2.55
N TYR A 29 -4.62 -0.39 -3.14
CA TYR A 29 -5.91 0.20 -2.77
C TYR A 29 -6.21 0.02 -1.28
N PHE A 30 -6.11 -1.20 -0.77
CA PHE A 30 -6.34 -1.47 0.65
C PHE A 30 -5.31 -0.78 1.53
N THR A 31 -4.03 -0.80 1.16
CA THR A 31 -2.97 -0.12 1.94
C THR A 31 -3.27 1.38 2.10
N VAL A 32 -3.66 2.06 1.02
CA VAL A 32 -4.03 3.48 1.05
C VAL A 32 -5.32 3.71 1.87
N LEU A 33 -6.34 2.88 1.67
CA LEU A 33 -7.61 2.97 2.39
C LEU A 33 -7.42 2.78 3.90
N PHE A 34 -6.65 1.78 4.31
CA PHE A 34 -6.35 1.51 5.71
C PHE A 34 -5.49 2.61 6.32
N MET A 35 -4.46 3.11 5.62
CA MET A 35 -3.64 4.22 6.10
C MET A 35 -4.47 5.50 6.30
N GLY A 36 -5.39 5.79 5.38
CA GLY A 36 -6.34 6.89 5.53
C GLY A 36 -7.25 6.71 6.75
N LYS A 37 -7.79 5.52 6.96
CA LYS A 37 -8.61 5.18 8.12
C LYS A 37 -7.86 5.33 9.43
N ILE A 38 -6.61 4.85 9.51
CA ILE A 38 -5.74 4.99 10.69
C ILE A 38 -5.47 6.46 10.99
N ARG A 39 -5.15 7.28 9.97
CA ARG A 39 -4.90 8.71 10.15
C ARG A 39 -6.14 9.48 10.63
N SER A 40 -7.33 9.10 10.17
CA SER A 40 -8.59 9.70 10.62
C SER A 40 -9.08 9.16 11.97
N SER A 41 -8.65 7.95 12.36
CA SER A 41 -9.07 7.31 13.62
C SER A 41 -8.08 7.50 14.75
N ALA A 42 -6.85 7.96 14.46
CA ALA A 42 -5.92 8.41 15.47
C ALA A 42 -6.55 9.63 16.18
N PRO A 43 -6.76 9.57 17.51
CA PRO A 43 -7.05 10.77 18.28
C PRO A 43 -6.00 11.81 17.92
N PRO A 44 -6.35 13.09 17.74
CA PRO A 44 -5.37 14.13 17.44
C PRO A 44 -4.24 13.95 18.43
N ALA A 45 -3.06 13.54 17.93
CA ALA A 45 -1.91 13.17 18.74
C ALA A 45 -1.83 14.23 19.83
N ALA A 46 -2.11 13.81 21.08
CA ALA A 46 -2.34 14.72 22.19
C ALA A 46 -1.23 15.74 22.11
N LYS A 47 -1.58 16.98 21.76
CA LYS A 47 -0.62 18.07 21.61
C LYS A 47 0.09 18.09 22.94
N THR A 48 1.29 17.52 23.02
CA THR A 48 2.10 17.56 24.23
C THR A 48 2.11 19.03 24.61
N PRO A 49 1.55 19.41 25.76
CA PRO A 49 1.58 20.79 26.18
C PRO A 49 3.06 21.14 26.22
N GLN A 50 3.52 21.96 25.26
CA GLN A 50 4.84 22.55 25.33
C GLN A 50 4.90 23.19 26.70
N ALA A 51 5.71 22.60 27.58
CA ALA A 51 5.92 23.10 28.90
C ALA A 51 6.39 24.55 28.74
N ARG A 52 5.55 25.50 29.16
CA ARG A 52 5.93 26.92 29.22
C ARG A 52 7.27 27.01 29.93
N PRO A 53 8.29 27.69 29.37
CA PRO A 53 9.46 28.04 30.14
C PRO A 53 8.98 28.93 31.28
N LYS A 54 9.17 28.47 32.52
CA LYS A 54 8.98 29.34 33.68
C LYS A 54 10.12 30.35 33.67
N THR A 55 9.76 31.62 33.52
CA THR A 55 10.57 32.81 33.78
C THR A 55 11.20 32.77 35.15
#